data_AF-A0A356DBM1-F1
#
_entry.id   AF-A0A356DBM1-F1
#
_cell.length_a   1.000
_cell.length_b   1.000
_cell.length_c   1.000
_cell.angle_alpha   90.00
_cell.angle_beta   90.00
_cell.angle_gamma   90.00
#
_symmetry.space_group_name_H-M   'P 1'
#
loop_
_entity.id
_entity.type
_entity.pdbx_description
1 polymer ?
#
loop_
_entity_poly.entity_id
_entity_poly.type
_entity_poly.pdbx_seq_one_letter_code
_entity_poly.pdbx_strand_id
1 'polypeptide(L)'
;MSKDLFTLENINKAKVLFSPHSEDDIYLTHLSSAHWCIHQLSTLSEYDIEQALDYLNVWDLIDVPQETARELTKIDSYAWRYCVAEPLSDGNKTIPLVGACAVLGMTENEDIPNDKYLLAASNFAFAILAKQTDDAEVVNSFDNLSSLDLIEKRQKAAYAKHDKYYGPIKAKINVWAEQVISEDKGKITMTALTNQVDARYHDWVTEHPVGSIEYMKLHPFNKNQDADKGISWETIYDWVTPLLRDKKNKPAK
;
A
#
# COMPACT_ATOMS: atom_id res chain seq x y z
N MET A 1 18.62 7.00 -32.52
CA MET A 1 17.15 7.02 -32.52
C MET A 1 16.73 7.42 -31.12
N SER A 2 15.87 8.43 -30.99
CA SER A 2 15.17 8.67 -29.72
C SER A 2 14.47 7.36 -29.37
N LYS A 3 14.70 6.83 -28.16
CA LYS A 3 14.06 5.59 -27.72
C LYS A 3 12.72 5.95 -27.10
N ASP A 4 11.79 6.45 -27.89
CA ASP A 4 10.50 6.95 -27.42
C ASP A 4 9.84 5.90 -26.51
N LEU A 5 9.40 6.33 -25.32
CA LEU A 5 8.88 5.43 -24.30
C LEU A 5 7.50 4.92 -24.71
N PHE A 6 6.65 5.84 -25.18
CA PHE A 6 5.24 5.57 -25.47
C PHE A 6 5.06 5.16 -26.94
N THR A 7 5.53 3.96 -27.28
CA THR A 7 5.40 3.39 -28.63
C THR A 7 4.62 2.09 -28.63
N LEU A 8 3.95 1.79 -29.74
CA LEU A 8 3.30 0.50 -29.97
C LEU A 8 4.30 -0.65 -29.92
N GLU A 9 5.54 -0.42 -30.35
CA GLU A 9 6.64 -1.39 -30.26
C GLU A 9 6.92 -1.79 -28.82
N ASN A 10 7.10 -0.82 -27.91
CA ASN A 10 7.33 -1.12 -26.49
C ASN A 10 6.13 -1.84 -25.88
N ILE A 11 4.91 -1.42 -26.18
CA ILE A 11 3.70 -2.11 -25.71
C ILE A 11 3.70 -3.58 -26.15
N ASN A 12 4.04 -3.86 -27.41
CA ASN A 12 4.08 -5.23 -27.92
C ASN A 12 5.20 -6.06 -27.30
N LYS A 13 6.38 -5.48 -27.04
CA LYS A 13 7.45 -6.14 -26.28
C LYS A 13 7.01 -6.49 -24.86
N ALA A 14 6.34 -5.58 -24.18
CA ALA A 14 5.77 -5.82 -22.86
C ALA A 14 4.76 -6.99 -22.85
N LYS A 15 3.90 -7.06 -23.89
CA LYS A 15 2.96 -8.18 -24.05
C LYS A 15 3.68 -9.52 -24.20
N VAL A 16 4.82 -9.56 -24.90
CA VAL A 16 5.63 -10.78 -25.09
C VAL A 16 6.25 -11.25 -23.75
N LEU A 17 6.73 -10.32 -22.93
CA LEU A 17 7.37 -10.62 -21.64
C LEU A 17 6.47 -11.41 -20.67
N PHE A 18 5.15 -11.20 -20.72
CA PHE A 18 4.18 -11.82 -19.81
C PHE A 18 3.16 -12.71 -20.52
N SER A 19 3.48 -13.15 -21.74
CA SER A 19 2.71 -14.18 -22.43
C SER A 19 2.68 -15.47 -21.60
N PRO A 20 1.57 -16.23 -21.56
CA PRO A 20 1.47 -17.50 -20.82
C PRO A 20 2.43 -18.60 -21.28
N HIS A 21 3.44 -18.30 -22.10
CA HIS A 21 4.51 -19.20 -22.54
C HIS A 21 5.90 -18.76 -22.06
N SER A 22 6.02 -17.69 -21.27
CA SER A 22 7.28 -17.21 -20.64
C SER A 22 7.41 -17.63 -19.17
N GLU A 23 6.79 -18.75 -18.77
CA GLU A 23 6.61 -19.20 -17.37
C GLU A 23 7.91 -19.41 -16.57
N ASP A 24 9.08 -19.50 -17.23
CA ASP A 24 10.32 -19.91 -16.56
C ASP A 24 11.26 -18.78 -16.14
N ASP A 25 11.13 -17.54 -16.63
CA ASP A 25 12.28 -16.60 -16.55
C ASP A 25 12.08 -15.27 -15.83
N ILE A 26 10.92 -14.98 -15.24
CA ILE A 26 10.83 -13.82 -14.34
C ILE A 26 10.00 -14.19 -13.11
N TYR A 27 10.59 -13.91 -11.94
CA TYR A 27 10.05 -13.88 -10.59
C TYR A 27 8.75 -13.05 -10.42
N LEU A 28 7.75 -13.25 -11.25
CA LEU A 28 6.49 -12.50 -11.23
C LEU A 28 5.36 -13.50 -11.32
N THR A 29 4.94 -13.95 -10.14
CA THR A 29 3.63 -14.55 -9.92
C THR A 29 2.57 -13.81 -10.74
N HIS A 30 1.61 -14.55 -11.29
CA HIS A 30 0.33 -14.13 -11.89
C HIS A 30 -0.49 -13.08 -11.06
N LEU A 31 0.05 -12.64 -9.92
CA LEU A 31 -0.49 -11.64 -9.00
C LEU A 31 0.25 -10.30 -9.04
N SER A 32 1.27 -10.11 -9.90
CA SER A 32 1.94 -8.81 -9.99
C SER A 32 1.08 -7.76 -10.69
N SER A 33 1.17 -6.51 -10.25
CA SER A 33 0.36 -5.42 -10.82
C SER A 33 0.72 -5.13 -12.29
N ALA A 34 1.99 -5.35 -12.67
CA ALA A 34 2.43 -5.32 -14.06
C ALA A 34 1.72 -6.38 -14.94
N HIS A 35 1.62 -7.62 -14.47
CA HIS A 35 0.87 -8.69 -15.15
C HIS A 35 -0.60 -8.33 -15.31
N TRP A 36 -1.21 -7.73 -14.29
CA TRP A 36 -2.59 -7.24 -14.37
C TRP A 36 -2.77 -6.17 -15.45
N CYS A 37 -1.87 -5.18 -15.55
CA CYS A 37 -1.92 -4.16 -16.59
C CYS A 37 -1.89 -4.76 -17.99
N ILE A 38 -1.00 -5.73 -18.23
CA ILE A 38 -0.88 -6.40 -19.53
C ILE A 38 -2.14 -7.23 -19.83
N HIS A 39 -2.70 -7.90 -18.83
CA HIS A 39 -3.97 -8.61 -18.97
C HIS A 39 -5.10 -7.64 -19.35
N GLN A 40 -5.25 -6.49 -18.67
CA GLN A 40 -6.26 -5.50 -19.04
C GLN A 40 -6.01 -4.92 -20.43
N LEU A 41 -4.76 -4.64 -20.77
CA LEU A 41 -4.37 -4.15 -22.08
C LEU A 41 -4.75 -5.14 -23.19
N SER A 42 -4.69 -6.45 -22.93
CA SER A 42 -5.11 -7.48 -23.90
C SER A 42 -6.60 -7.43 -24.24
N THR A 43 -7.41 -6.77 -23.41
CA THR A 43 -8.85 -6.59 -23.65
C THR A 43 -9.19 -5.30 -24.39
N LEU A 44 -8.22 -4.40 -24.59
CA LEU A 44 -8.41 -3.13 -25.31
C LEU A 44 -8.24 -3.33 -26.81
N SER A 45 -8.94 -2.52 -27.62
CA SER A 45 -8.74 -2.51 -29.07
C SER A 45 -7.43 -1.78 -29.43
N GLU A 46 -6.86 -2.06 -30.61
CA GLU A 46 -5.72 -1.29 -31.12
C GLU A 46 -6.02 0.21 -31.20
N TYR A 47 -7.25 0.58 -31.57
CA TYR A 47 -7.70 1.97 -31.60
C TYR A 47 -7.64 2.64 -30.23
N ASP A 48 -8.03 1.95 -29.15
CA ASP A 48 -7.95 2.49 -27.79
C ASP A 48 -6.49 2.70 -27.36
N ILE A 49 -5.61 1.77 -27.78
CA ILE A 49 -4.18 1.85 -27.52
C ILE A 49 -3.57 3.04 -28.27
N GLU A 50 -3.90 3.22 -29.55
CA GLU A 50 -3.41 4.33 -30.37
C GLU A 50 -3.87 5.69 -29.84
N GLN A 51 -5.13 5.82 -29.43
CA GLN A 51 -5.66 7.03 -28.78
C GLN A 51 -4.90 7.38 -27.51
N ALA A 52 -4.62 6.38 -26.66
CA ALA A 52 -3.86 6.59 -25.44
C ALA A 52 -2.40 6.96 -25.71
N LEU A 53 -1.78 6.35 -26.73
CA LEU A 53 -0.42 6.70 -27.17
C LEU A 53 -0.34 8.13 -27.69
N ASP A 54 -1.34 8.60 -28.44
CA ASP A 54 -1.40 9.98 -28.91
C ASP A 54 -1.48 10.98 -27.74
N TYR A 55 -2.18 10.61 -26.66
CA TYR A 55 -2.19 11.42 -25.44
C TYR A 55 -0.82 11.45 -24.73
N LEU A 56 -0.11 10.32 -24.75
CA LEU A 56 1.17 10.16 -24.06
C LEU A 56 2.37 10.69 -24.87
N ASN A 57 2.22 10.94 -26.18
CA ASN A 57 3.28 11.45 -27.06
C ASN A 57 3.88 12.79 -26.59
N VAL A 58 3.11 13.59 -25.84
CA VAL A 58 3.56 14.88 -25.27
C VAL A 58 4.67 14.65 -24.25
N TRP A 59 4.74 13.46 -23.64
CA TRP A 59 5.74 13.10 -22.64
C TRP A 59 7.05 12.61 -23.25
N ASP A 60 7.07 12.26 -24.54
CA ASP A 60 8.30 12.01 -25.29
C ASP A 60 9.12 13.32 -25.49
N LEU A 61 8.54 14.48 -25.17
CA LEU A 61 9.25 15.77 -25.14
C LEU A 61 10.12 15.98 -23.89
N ILE A 62 10.02 15.10 -22.88
CA ILE A 62 10.93 15.10 -21.74
C ILE A 62 12.20 14.36 -22.15
N ASP A 63 13.32 15.09 -22.12
CA ASP A 63 14.55 14.89 -22.89
C ASP A 63 15.23 13.49 -22.81
N VAL A 64 14.78 12.59 -21.91
CA VAL A 64 15.23 11.19 -21.89
C VAL A 64 14.13 10.27 -21.33
N PRO A 65 13.64 9.26 -22.08
CA PRO A 65 12.57 8.37 -21.62
C PRO A 65 12.93 7.50 -20.39
N GLN A 66 14.22 7.24 -20.21
CA GLN A 66 14.81 6.73 -18.96
C GLN A 66 14.55 7.60 -17.74
N GLU A 67 14.72 8.91 -17.92
CA GLU A 67 14.47 9.91 -16.88
C GLU A 67 12.97 9.99 -16.60
N THR A 68 12.14 9.92 -17.65
CA THR A 68 10.69 9.80 -17.50
C THR A 68 10.32 8.59 -16.65
N ALA A 69 10.81 7.39 -16.96
CA ALA A 69 10.54 6.19 -16.15
C ALA A 69 11.02 6.32 -14.69
N ARG A 70 12.16 6.98 -14.46
CA ARG A 70 12.64 7.27 -13.10
C ARG A 70 11.72 8.24 -12.37
N GLU A 71 11.29 9.32 -13.02
CA GLU A 71 10.37 10.29 -12.45
C GLU A 71 8.99 9.68 -12.17
N LEU A 72 8.56 8.70 -12.97
CA LEU A 72 7.36 7.89 -12.72
C LEU A 72 7.43 7.02 -11.45
N THR A 73 8.59 6.86 -10.82
CA THR A 73 8.67 6.22 -9.49
C THR A 73 8.39 7.18 -8.33
N LYS A 74 8.37 8.49 -8.59
CA LYS A 74 8.20 9.55 -7.59
C LYS A 74 6.79 10.14 -7.69
N ILE A 75 5.97 9.93 -6.66
CA ILE A 75 4.55 10.34 -6.62
C ILE A 75 4.35 11.86 -6.79
N ASP A 76 5.35 12.67 -6.48
CA ASP A 76 5.31 14.12 -6.56
C ASP A 76 5.84 14.70 -7.89
N SER A 77 6.40 13.87 -8.78
CA SER A 77 6.98 14.34 -10.04
C SER A 77 5.92 14.79 -11.04
N TYR A 78 6.33 15.65 -11.98
CA TYR A 78 5.48 16.08 -13.09
C TYR A 78 5.06 14.88 -13.97
N ALA A 79 5.99 13.99 -14.27
CA ALA A 79 5.69 12.79 -15.05
C ALA A 79 4.61 11.93 -14.37
N TRP A 80 4.71 11.72 -13.05
CA TRP A 80 3.69 10.97 -12.31
C TRP A 80 2.33 11.65 -12.33
N ARG A 81 2.29 12.95 -12.05
CA ARG A 81 1.01 13.70 -12.00
C ARG A 81 0.27 13.63 -13.32
N TYR A 82 0.95 13.81 -14.44
CA TYR A 82 0.31 13.86 -15.74
C TYR A 82 0.10 12.50 -16.40
N CYS A 83 0.96 11.51 -16.18
CA CYS A 83 0.76 10.18 -16.76
C CYS A 83 -0.17 9.29 -15.92
N VAL A 84 -0.37 9.63 -14.64
CA VAL A 84 -1.17 8.83 -13.69
C VAL A 84 -2.29 9.64 -13.07
N ALA A 85 -1.98 10.69 -12.31
CA ALA A 85 -2.97 11.34 -11.45
C ALA A 85 -4.07 12.04 -12.25
N GLU A 86 -3.72 12.80 -13.29
CA GLU A 86 -4.67 13.54 -14.13
C GLU A 86 -5.57 12.61 -14.97
N PRO A 87 -5.03 11.63 -15.74
CA PRO A 87 -5.87 10.69 -16.48
C PRO A 87 -6.82 9.87 -15.59
N LEU A 88 -6.36 9.50 -14.38
CA LEU A 88 -7.21 8.80 -13.42
C LEU A 88 -8.31 9.72 -12.85
N SER A 89 -8.05 11.02 -12.66
CA SER A 89 -9.09 11.97 -12.25
C SER A 89 -10.17 12.17 -13.31
N ASP A 90 -9.80 12.07 -14.58
CA ASP A 90 -10.72 12.18 -15.72
C ASP A 90 -11.47 10.87 -16.03
N GLY A 91 -11.19 9.80 -15.28
CA GLY A 91 -11.85 8.50 -15.44
C GLY A 91 -11.37 7.68 -16.64
N ASN A 92 -10.40 8.18 -17.41
CA ASN A 92 -9.84 7.46 -18.56
C ASN A 92 -8.72 6.51 -18.12
N LYS A 93 -9.08 5.27 -17.81
CA LYS A 93 -8.16 4.23 -17.32
C LYS A 93 -7.25 3.65 -18.42
N THR A 94 -7.57 3.87 -19.68
CA THR A 94 -6.82 3.34 -20.83
C THR A 94 -5.44 3.98 -20.93
N ILE A 95 -5.36 5.32 -20.78
CA ILE A 95 -4.10 6.09 -20.84
C ILE A 95 -3.04 5.55 -19.85
N PRO A 96 -3.31 5.47 -18.54
CA PRO A 96 -2.31 4.99 -17.58
C PRO A 96 -2.01 3.49 -17.75
N LEU A 97 -2.97 2.66 -18.21
CA LEU A 97 -2.72 1.24 -18.52
C LEU A 97 -1.69 1.07 -19.64
N VAL A 98 -1.86 1.84 -20.72
CA VAL A 98 -0.97 1.89 -21.87
C VAL A 98 0.42 2.39 -21.46
N GLY A 99 0.47 3.45 -20.64
CA GLY A 99 1.72 3.98 -20.09
C GLY A 99 2.50 2.95 -19.25
N ALA A 100 1.83 2.19 -18.38
CA ALA A 100 2.48 1.15 -17.58
C ALA A 100 3.13 0.06 -18.45
N CYS A 101 2.45 -0.35 -19.54
CA CYS A 101 2.98 -1.36 -20.45
C CYS A 101 4.14 -0.82 -21.30
N ALA A 102 4.07 0.45 -21.72
CA ALA A 102 5.16 1.11 -22.43
C ALA A 102 6.47 1.14 -21.62
N VAL A 103 6.38 1.45 -20.31
CA VAL A 103 7.53 1.42 -19.37
C VAL A 103 8.15 0.03 -19.26
N LEU A 104 7.33 -1.03 -19.25
CA LEU A 104 7.83 -2.41 -19.23
C LEU A 104 8.50 -2.79 -20.55
N GLY A 105 7.92 -2.38 -21.69
CA GLY A 105 8.44 -2.71 -23.02
C GLY A 105 9.82 -2.15 -23.33
N MET A 106 10.15 -1.03 -22.70
CA MET A 106 11.45 -0.37 -22.83
C MET A 106 12.62 -1.20 -22.26
N THR A 107 12.35 -2.12 -21.34
CA THR A 107 13.36 -2.91 -20.60
C THR A 107 14.25 -3.79 -21.48
N GLU A 108 13.79 -4.18 -22.68
CA GLU A 108 14.62 -4.98 -23.62
C GLU A 108 15.77 -4.17 -24.25
N ASN A 109 15.82 -2.85 -24.04
CA ASN A 109 16.67 -1.96 -24.82
C ASN A 109 17.63 -1.07 -24.00
N GLU A 110 17.69 -1.08 -22.65
CA GLU A 110 18.37 -0.01 -21.88
C GLU A 110 19.21 -0.38 -20.64
N ASP A 111 20.13 0.53 -20.28
CA ASP A 111 21.16 0.46 -19.22
C ASP A 111 20.65 0.78 -17.79
N ILE A 112 19.34 0.96 -17.58
CA ILE A 112 18.79 1.21 -16.24
C ILE A 112 18.39 -0.11 -15.58
N PRO A 113 18.60 -0.25 -14.26
CA PRO A 113 18.15 -1.40 -13.50
C PRO A 113 16.65 -1.72 -13.68
N ASN A 114 16.35 -2.99 -14.00
CA ASN A 114 14.99 -3.52 -14.22
C ASN A 114 14.01 -3.22 -13.07
N ASP A 115 14.51 -3.09 -11.84
CA ASP A 115 13.72 -2.81 -10.64
C ASP A 115 12.99 -1.45 -10.71
N LYS A 116 13.59 -0.42 -11.31
CA LYS A 116 12.97 0.92 -11.42
C LYS A 116 11.79 0.95 -12.38
N TYR A 117 11.92 0.29 -13.54
CA TYR A 117 10.85 0.19 -14.52
C TYR A 117 9.69 -0.68 -14.00
N LEU A 118 10.00 -1.81 -13.36
CA LEU A 118 9.00 -2.65 -12.70
C LEU A 118 8.29 -1.90 -11.57
N LEU A 119 9.00 -1.07 -10.82
CA LEU A 119 8.41 -0.22 -9.78
C LEU A 119 7.49 0.84 -10.37
N ALA A 120 7.93 1.55 -11.42
CA ALA A 120 7.09 2.53 -12.12
C ALA A 120 5.81 1.86 -12.65
N ALA A 121 5.92 0.74 -13.37
CA ALA A 121 4.77 -0.01 -13.87
C ALA A 121 3.87 -0.53 -12.73
N SER A 122 4.46 -1.00 -11.62
CA SER A 122 3.70 -1.45 -10.44
C SER A 122 2.96 -0.32 -9.75
N ASN A 123 3.59 0.86 -9.63
CA ASN A 123 2.96 2.04 -9.06
C ASN A 123 1.79 2.51 -9.94
N PHE A 124 1.96 2.55 -11.26
CA PHE A 124 0.87 2.88 -12.21
C PHE A 124 -0.29 1.90 -12.07
N ALA A 125 0.01 0.60 -12.13
CA ALA A 125 -0.96 -0.46 -11.99
C ALA A 125 -1.72 -0.36 -10.66
N PHE A 126 -1.01 -0.09 -9.56
CA PHE A 126 -1.61 0.12 -8.25
C PHE A 126 -2.53 1.34 -8.23
N ALA A 127 -2.15 2.45 -8.86
CA ALA A 127 -2.99 3.64 -8.94
C ALA A 127 -4.28 3.37 -9.73
N ILE A 128 -4.20 2.65 -10.84
CA ILE A 128 -5.37 2.23 -11.64
C ILE A 128 -6.25 1.28 -10.82
N LEU A 129 -5.66 0.30 -10.14
CA LEU A 129 -6.39 -0.64 -9.28
C LEU A 129 -7.06 0.07 -8.10
N ALA A 130 -6.41 1.06 -7.49
CA ALA A 130 -6.97 1.88 -6.43
C ALA A 130 -8.18 2.67 -6.95
N LYS A 131 -8.04 3.36 -8.09
CA LYS A 131 -9.15 4.07 -8.75
C LYS A 131 -10.27 3.13 -9.18
N GLN A 132 -9.94 1.94 -9.68
CA GLN A 132 -10.93 0.92 -9.99
C GLN A 132 -11.58 0.37 -8.74
N THR A 133 -10.90 0.28 -7.59
CA THR A 133 -11.52 -0.13 -6.33
C THR A 133 -12.46 0.94 -5.80
N ASP A 134 -12.09 2.22 -5.94
CA ASP A 134 -12.96 3.36 -5.60
C ASP A 134 -14.17 3.43 -6.55
N ASP A 135 -13.97 3.25 -7.86
CA ASP A 135 -15.05 3.24 -8.84
C ASP A 135 -15.88 1.94 -8.77
N ALA A 136 -15.27 0.80 -8.42
CA ALA A 136 -15.95 -0.48 -8.19
C ALA A 136 -16.60 -0.54 -6.80
N GLU A 137 -16.28 0.35 -5.87
CA GLU A 137 -17.10 0.63 -4.70
C GLU A 137 -18.42 1.30 -5.10
N VAL A 138 -18.41 2.09 -6.18
CA VAL A 138 -19.62 2.65 -6.80
C VAL A 138 -20.35 1.61 -7.68
N VAL A 139 -19.65 0.70 -8.35
CA VAL A 139 -20.29 -0.35 -9.19
C VAL A 139 -20.74 -1.59 -8.40
N ASN A 140 -20.04 -2.01 -7.33
CA ASN A 140 -20.52 -3.07 -6.43
C ASN A 140 -21.65 -2.62 -5.50
N SER A 141 -22.06 -1.34 -5.55
CA SER A 141 -23.25 -0.86 -4.85
C SER A 141 -24.57 -1.24 -5.53
N PHE A 142 -24.54 -1.84 -6.73
CA PHE A 142 -25.75 -2.19 -7.49
C PHE A 142 -26.09 -3.69 -7.62
N ASP A 143 -25.18 -4.64 -7.32
CA ASP A 143 -25.42 -6.07 -7.64
C ASP A 143 -25.32 -7.06 -6.46
N ASN A 144 -26.09 -6.83 -5.38
CA ASN A 144 -26.60 -7.88 -4.47
C ASN A 144 -25.72 -8.40 -3.31
N LEU A 145 -25.29 -7.54 -2.38
CA LEU A 145 -25.11 -7.97 -0.98
C LEU A 145 -25.60 -6.85 -0.05
N SER A 146 -26.57 -7.16 0.84
CA SER A 146 -27.09 -6.17 1.78
C SER A 146 -25.95 -5.55 2.58
N SER A 147 -25.92 -4.21 2.59
CA SER A 147 -24.86 -3.35 3.13
C SER A 147 -24.33 -3.72 4.52
N LEU A 148 -25.11 -4.43 5.35
CA LEU A 148 -24.68 -4.94 6.66
C LEU A 148 -23.57 -6.00 6.57
N ASP A 149 -23.67 -6.96 5.65
CA ASP A 149 -22.72 -8.09 5.56
C ASP A 149 -21.34 -7.64 5.06
N LEU A 150 -21.30 -6.61 4.23
CA LEU A 150 -20.06 -6.00 3.72
C LEU A 150 -19.36 -5.17 4.79
N ILE A 151 -20.11 -4.39 5.58
CA ILE A 151 -19.57 -3.63 6.72
C ILE A 151 -18.98 -4.60 7.75
N GLU A 152 -19.70 -5.67 8.07
CA GLU A 152 -19.25 -6.64 9.08
C GLU A 152 -18.01 -7.42 8.62
N LYS A 153 -17.95 -7.84 7.35
CA LYS A 153 -16.78 -8.54 6.79
C LYS A 153 -15.56 -7.62 6.64
N ARG A 154 -15.74 -6.36 6.23
CA ARG A 154 -14.65 -5.37 6.16
C ARG A 154 -14.13 -5.00 7.54
N GLN A 155 -15.02 -4.84 8.52
CA GLN A 155 -14.62 -4.67 9.91
C GLN A 155 -13.85 -5.89 10.41
N LYS A 156 -14.35 -7.12 10.20
CA LYS A 156 -13.64 -8.34 10.59
C LYS A 156 -12.27 -8.48 9.93
N ALA A 157 -12.13 -8.14 8.64
CA ALA A 157 -10.85 -8.15 7.94
C ALA A 157 -9.88 -7.05 8.42
N ALA A 158 -10.39 -5.84 8.69
CA ALA A 158 -9.62 -4.74 9.27
C ALA A 158 -9.16 -5.05 10.69
N TYR A 159 -10.01 -5.65 11.53
CA TYR A 159 -9.66 -6.15 12.86
C TYR A 159 -8.64 -7.28 12.79
N ALA A 160 -8.81 -8.26 11.90
CA ALA A 160 -7.84 -9.35 11.75
C ALA A 160 -6.46 -8.86 11.26
N LYS A 161 -6.44 -7.86 10.38
CA LYS A 161 -5.22 -7.19 9.91
C LYS A 161 -4.58 -6.35 11.02
N HIS A 162 -5.38 -5.58 11.75
CA HIS A 162 -4.94 -4.80 12.91
C HIS A 162 -4.38 -5.69 14.03
N ASP A 163 -5.05 -6.78 14.38
CA ASP A 163 -4.62 -7.72 15.42
C ASP A 163 -3.35 -8.48 15.02
N LYS A 164 -3.17 -8.79 13.74
CA LYS A 164 -1.91 -9.36 13.24
C LYS A 164 -0.72 -8.39 13.39
N TYR A 165 -0.96 -7.08 13.30
CA TYR A 165 0.10 -6.06 13.35
C TYR A 165 0.37 -5.52 14.75
N TYR A 166 -0.69 -5.22 15.51
CA TYR A 166 -0.60 -4.60 16.84
C TYR A 166 -0.92 -5.57 17.97
N GLY A 167 -1.42 -6.78 17.69
CA GLY A 167 -1.79 -7.77 18.72
C GLY A 167 -0.67 -8.07 19.72
N PRO A 168 0.56 -8.39 19.27
CA PRO A 168 1.66 -8.69 20.19
C PRO A 168 1.99 -7.55 21.16
N ILE A 169 2.12 -6.32 20.66
CA ILE A 169 2.44 -5.16 21.49
C ILE A 169 1.24 -4.69 22.34
N LYS A 170 0.02 -4.76 21.81
CA LYS A 170 -1.21 -4.48 22.57
C LYS A 170 -1.35 -5.44 23.76
N ALA A 171 -1.07 -6.72 23.58
CA ALA A 171 -1.06 -7.69 24.67
C ALA A 171 -0.02 -7.35 25.75
N LYS A 172 1.17 -6.92 25.34
CA LYS A 172 2.23 -6.48 26.26
C LYS A 172 1.83 -5.22 27.04
N ILE A 173 1.25 -4.23 26.37
CA ILE A 173 0.74 -2.99 26.98
C ILE A 173 -0.37 -3.29 28.00
N ASN A 174 -1.27 -4.22 27.70
CA ASN A 174 -2.31 -4.63 28.64
C ASN A 174 -1.72 -5.28 29.90
N VAL A 175 -0.68 -6.11 29.77
CA VAL A 175 0.01 -6.69 30.93
C VAL A 175 0.65 -5.60 31.79
N TRP A 176 1.31 -4.61 31.19
CA TRP A 176 1.87 -3.47 31.94
C TRP A 176 0.78 -2.65 32.63
N ALA A 177 -0.34 -2.42 31.95
CA ALA A 177 -1.47 -1.70 32.53
C ALA A 177 -2.08 -2.45 33.73
N GLU A 178 -2.23 -3.78 33.64
CA GLU A 178 -2.72 -4.60 34.75
C GLU A 178 -1.78 -4.56 35.96
N GLN A 179 -0.46 -4.58 35.73
CA GLN A 179 0.55 -4.43 36.78
C GLN A 179 0.42 -3.06 37.48
N VAL A 180 0.38 -1.98 36.70
CA VAL A 180 0.19 -0.61 37.22
C VAL A 180 -1.09 -0.51 38.06
N ILE A 181 -2.20 -1.07 37.58
CA ILE A 181 -3.47 -1.07 38.32
C ILE A 181 -3.36 -1.88 39.62
N SER A 182 -2.60 -2.99 39.63
CA SER A 182 -2.44 -3.83 40.83
C SER A 182 -1.52 -3.21 41.88
N GLU A 183 -0.55 -2.40 41.44
CA GLU A 183 0.39 -1.68 42.29
C GLU A 183 -0.23 -0.40 42.87
N ASP A 184 -1.18 0.21 42.14
CA ASP A 184 -1.94 1.38 42.60
C ASP A 184 -2.97 0.98 43.66
N LYS A 185 -2.77 1.45 44.89
CA LYS A 185 -3.67 1.21 46.03
C LYS A 185 -4.91 2.14 46.02
N GLY A 186 -5.10 2.92 44.96
CA GLY A 186 -6.10 3.98 44.84
C GLY A 186 -7.04 3.81 43.64
N LYS A 187 -7.75 4.89 43.31
CA LYS A 187 -8.53 4.98 42.06
C LYS A 187 -7.70 5.69 41.01
N ILE A 188 -6.87 4.93 40.30
CA ILE A 188 -6.13 5.44 39.15
C ILE A 188 -7.09 5.96 38.05
N THR A 189 -6.77 7.12 37.48
CA THR A 189 -7.51 7.70 36.36
C THR A 189 -7.02 7.12 35.03
N MET A 190 -7.85 7.20 33.97
CA MET A 190 -7.46 6.71 32.63
C MET A 190 -6.17 7.37 32.15
N THR A 191 -6.10 8.70 32.21
CA THR A 191 -4.93 9.47 31.82
C THR A 191 -3.68 9.10 32.63
N ALA A 192 -3.84 8.89 33.95
CA ALA A 192 -2.72 8.48 34.81
C ALA A 192 -2.21 7.08 34.48
N LEU A 193 -3.12 6.13 34.19
CA LEU A 193 -2.77 4.79 33.74
C LEU A 193 -2.03 4.85 32.40
N THR A 194 -2.57 5.58 31.43
CA THR A 194 -1.95 5.74 30.12
C THR A 194 -0.55 6.33 30.23
N ASN A 195 -0.36 7.42 30.99
CA ASN A 195 0.95 8.04 31.17
C ASN A 195 1.99 7.07 31.75
N GLN A 196 1.59 6.24 32.73
CA GLN A 196 2.51 5.28 33.35
C GLN A 196 2.87 4.13 32.41
N VAL A 197 1.91 3.67 31.60
CA VAL A 197 2.13 2.59 30.63
C VAL A 197 2.92 3.09 29.42
N ASP A 198 2.66 4.31 28.98
CA ASP A 198 3.42 5.00 27.93
C ASP A 198 4.89 5.21 28.33
N ALA A 199 5.14 5.61 29.58
CA ALA A 199 6.50 5.68 30.12
C ALA A 199 7.19 4.30 30.11
N ARG A 200 6.52 3.24 30.60
CA ARG A 200 7.06 1.86 30.55
C ARG A 200 7.34 1.39 29.13
N TYR A 201 6.51 1.79 28.16
CA TYR A 201 6.74 1.47 26.76
C TYR A 201 8.01 2.16 26.23
N HIS A 202 8.17 3.46 26.48
CA HIS A 202 9.36 4.19 26.04
C HIS A 202 10.65 3.74 26.74
N ASP A 203 10.57 3.39 28.03
CA ASP A 203 11.68 2.77 28.76
C ASP A 203 12.07 1.42 28.11
N TRP A 204 11.08 0.58 27.80
CA TRP A 204 11.31 -0.71 27.14
C TRP A 204 11.89 -0.56 25.74
N VAL A 205 11.44 0.43 24.95
CA VAL A 205 11.99 0.74 23.63
C VAL A 205 13.44 1.24 23.73
N THR A 206 13.78 1.96 24.80
CA THR A 206 15.16 2.40 25.07
C THR A 206 16.07 1.20 25.38
N GLU A 207 15.57 0.22 26.14
CA GLU A 207 16.29 -1.03 26.44
C GLU A 207 16.38 -1.99 25.24
N HIS A 208 15.35 -2.01 24.39
CA HIS A 208 15.21 -2.89 23.23
C HIS A 208 14.97 -2.05 21.98
N PRO A 209 16.03 -1.43 21.42
CA PRO A 209 15.88 -0.44 20.36
C PRO A 209 15.35 -1.06 19.07
N VAL A 210 14.88 -0.17 18.19
CA VAL A 210 14.40 -0.51 16.84
C VAL A 210 15.45 -1.33 16.10
N GLY A 211 15.05 -2.49 15.58
CA GLY A 211 15.96 -3.45 14.94
C GLY A 211 16.49 -4.55 15.86
N SER A 212 16.23 -4.51 17.17
CA SER A 212 16.48 -5.67 18.05
C SER A 212 15.45 -6.79 17.80
N ILE A 213 15.83 -8.03 18.11
CA ILE A 213 14.96 -9.20 17.95
C ILE A 213 13.70 -9.05 18.84
N GLU A 214 13.90 -8.54 20.05
CA GLU A 214 12.86 -8.27 21.04
C GLU A 214 11.88 -7.20 20.55
N TYR A 215 12.39 -6.14 19.91
CA TYR A 215 11.58 -5.13 19.26
C TYR A 215 10.76 -5.71 18.10
N MET A 216 11.38 -6.45 17.19
CA MET A 216 10.71 -7.04 16.03
C MET A 216 9.63 -8.07 16.40
N LYS A 217 9.79 -8.77 17.54
CA LYS A 217 8.78 -9.71 18.06
C LYS A 217 7.46 -9.01 18.43
N LEU A 218 7.54 -7.80 18.97
CA LEU A 218 6.37 -7.01 19.36
C LEU A 218 5.89 -6.07 18.25
N HIS A 219 6.77 -5.72 17.31
CA HIS A 219 6.52 -4.82 16.19
C HIS A 219 6.78 -5.49 14.82
N PRO A 220 6.03 -6.53 14.45
CA PRO A 220 6.31 -7.37 13.28
C PRO A 220 6.24 -6.64 11.93
N PHE A 221 5.66 -5.43 11.87
CA PHE A 221 5.51 -4.63 10.66
C PHE A 221 6.33 -3.32 10.65
N ASN A 222 7.22 -3.11 11.62
CA ASN A 222 8.01 -1.87 11.74
C ASN A 222 9.34 -1.91 10.94
N LYS A 223 9.41 -2.64 9.82
CA LYS A 223 10.62 -2.69 8.98
C LYS A 223 10.83 -1.42 8.13
N ASN A 224 9.77 -0.61 7.94
CA ASN A 224 9.74 0.54 7.03
C ASN A 224 9.23 1.84 7.69
N GLN A 225 9.10 1.89 9.01
CA GLN A 225 8.63 3.08 9.73
C GLN A 225 9.82 3.74 10.45
N ASP A 226 9.81 5.07 10.49
CA ASP A 226 10.81 5.86 11.24
C ASP A 226 11.00 5.26 12.64
N ALA A 227 12.25 5.08 13.05
CA ALA A 227 12.59 4.62 14.39
C ALA A 227 11.98 5.51 15.49
N ASP A 228 11.67 6.77 15.14
CA ASP A 228 11.06 7.78 16.01
C ASP A 228 9.52 7.69 16.10
N LYS A 229 8.87 6.80 15.34
CA LYS A 229 7.41 6.62 15.35
C LYS A 229 7.02 5.34 16.08
N GLY A 230 7.35 5.27 17.36
CA GLY A 230 6.77 4.29 18.29
C GLY A 230 5.25 4.41 18.38
N ILE A 231 4.63 3.59 19.22
CA ILE A 231 3.19 3.67 19.46
C ILE A 231 2.86 5.00 20.12
N SER A 232 1.88 5.72 19.56
CA SER A 232 1.46 7.00 20.12
C SER A 232 0.72 6.82 21.45
N TRP A 233 0.84 7.82 22.31
CA TRP A 233 0.12 7.90 23.58
C TRP A 233 -1.40 7.68 23.42
N GLU A 234 -2.00 8.24 22.36
CA GLU A 234 -3.42 8.10 22.03
C GLU A 234 -3.81 6.64 21.79
N THR A 235 -2.95 5.89 21.09
CA THR A 235 -3.17 4.47 20.83
C THR A 235 -3.09 3.66 22.14
N ILE A 236 -2.14 3.98 23.02
CA ILE A 236 -2.04 3.37 24.34
C ILE A 236 -3.29 3.70 25.17
N TYR A 237 -3.75 4.96 25.13
CA TYR A 237 -4.96 5.40 25.82
C TYR A 237 -6.17 4.56 25.44
N ASP A 238 -6.37 4.34 24.14
CA ASP A 238 -7.48 3.53 23.64
C ASP A 238 -7.40 2.06 24.06
N TRP A 239 -6.19 1.51 24.18
CA TRP A 239 -6.01 0.10 24.56
C TRP A 239 -6.17 -0.13 26.07
N VAL A 240 -5.73 0.80 26.92
CA VAL A 240 -5.78 0.62 28.38
C VAL A 240 -7.10 1.10 28.99
N THR A 241 -7.81 2.03 28.34
CA THR A 241 -9.09 2.57 28.84
C THR A 241 -10.14 1.49 29.14
N PRO A 242 -10.35 0.46 28.29
CA PRO A 242 -11.26 -0.64 28.59
C PRO A 242 -10.95 -1.38 29.91
N LEU A 243 -9.68 -1.52 30.31
CA LEU A 243 -9.30 -2.27 31.51
C LEU A 243 -9.84 -1.65 32.81
N LEU A 244 -9.98 -0.33 32.85
CA LEU A 244 -10.58 0.39 33.98
C LEU A 244 -12.10 0.57 33.81
N ARG A 245 -12.61 0.62 32.58
CA ARG A 245 -14.05 0.76 32.28
C ARG A 245 -14.80 -0.55 32.54
N ASP A 246 -14.24 -1.68 32.14
CA ASP A 246 -14.84 -3.01 32.31
C ASP A 246 -14.71 -3.52 33.75
N LYS A 247 -13.68 -3.08 34.50
CA LYS A 247 -13.60 -3.29 35.96
C LYS A 247 -14.69 -2.54 36.73
N LYS A 248 -15.21 -1.40 36.23
CA LYS A 248 -16.35 -0.70 36.85
C LYS A 248 -17.70 -1.38 36.58
N ASN A 249 -17.79 -2.18 35.51
CA ASN A 249 -19.04 -2.83 35.07
C ASN A 249 -19.14 -4.32 35.39
N LYS A 250 -18.12 -4.93 36.00
CA LYS A 250 -18.29 -6.25 36.62
C LYS A 250 -19.18 -6.09 37.85
N PRO A 251 -20.37 -6.72 37.92
CA PRO A 251 -21.06 -6.83 39.19
C PRO A 251 -20.11 -7.52 40.16
N ALA A 252 -20.02 -6.99 41.37
CA ALA A 252 -19.31 -7.66 42.46
C ALA A 252 -19.84 -9.10 42.55
N LYS A 253 -18.94 -10.06 42.42
CA LYS A 253 -19.19 -11.44 42.88
C LYS A 253 -18.92 -11.49 44.37
#